data_AF-A0A521RUJ9-F1
#
_entry.id   AF-A0A521RUJ9-F1
#
_cell.length_a   1.000
_cell.length_b   1.000
_cell.length_c   1.000
_cell.angle_alpha   90.00
_cell.angle_beta   90.00
_cell.angle_gamma   90.00
#
_symmetry.space_group_name_H-M   'P 1'
#
loop_
_entity.id
_entity.type
_entity.pdbx_description
1 polymer ?
#
loop_
_entity_poly.entity_id
_entity_poly.type
_entity_poly.pdbx_seq_one_letter_code
_entity_poly.pdbx_strand_id
1 'polypeptide(L)'
;MSEPDEVLDPKDGKDLFHQGIITKLFPTNNMGLVRTESGREVPFSFEFVILLGEAKKPNDLREGQEVGYDLGWTSKGLRITKIKVYP
;
A
#
# COMPACT_ATOMS: atom_id res chain seq x y z
N MET A 1 -40.40 -9.27 -12.83
CA MET A 1 -39.80 -10.18 -11.85
C MET A 1 -38.44 -9.62 -11.53
N SER A 2 -38.21 -9.29 -10.27
CA SER A 2 -36.99 -8.62 -9.80
C SER A 2 -35.81 -9.58 -9.89
N GLU A 3 -34.73 -9.14 -10.53
CA GLU A 3 -33.45 -9.85 -10.57
C GLU A 3 -32.93 -10.00 -9.13
N PRO A 4 -32.35 -11.16 -8.75
CA PRO A 4 -31.85 -11.33 -7.40
C PRO A 4 -30.61 -10.46 -7.22
N ASP A 5 -30.62 -9.62 -6.17
CA ASP A 5 -29.44 -8.93 -5.67
C ASP A 5 -28.36 -9.97 -5.37
N GLU A 6 -27.31 -10.02 -6.20
CA GLU A 6 -26.08 -10.73 -5.87
C GLU A 6 -25.49 -10.06 -4.64
N VAL A 7 -25.71 -10.69 -3.49
CA VAL A 7 -24.99 -10.40 -2.26
C VAL A 7 -23.54 -10.81 -2.51
N LEU A 8 -22.72 -9.83 -2.89
CA LEU A 8 -21.27 -9.98 -3.04
C LEU A 8 -20.71 -10.43 -1.68
N ASP A 9 -20.44 -11.72 -1.55
CA ASP A 9 -19.68 -12.27 -0.44
C ASP A 9 -18.29 -11.60 -0.47
N PRO A 10 -17.83 -10.88 0.58
CA PRO A 10 -16.58 -10.12 0.54
C PRO A 10 -15.32 -11.00 0.39
N LYS A 11 -15.49 -12.31 0.31
CA LYS A 11 -14.42 -13.32 0.34
C LYS A 11 -13.85 -13.70 -1.02
N ASP A 12 -14.45 -13.27 -2.13
CA ASP A 12 -13.90 -13.44 -3.49
C ASP A 12 -13.24 -12.16 -4.05
N GLY A 13 -13.02 -11.15 -3.20
CA GLY A 13 -12.50 -9.84 -3.57
C GLY A 13 -11.02 -9.85 -3.94
N LYS A 14 -10.71 -9.97 -5.25
CA LYS A 14 -9.37 -9.70 -5.78
C LYS A 14 -8.84 -8.41 -5.19
N ASP A 15 -7.70 -8.51 -4.51
CA ASP A 15 -7.04 -7.35 -3.98
C ASP A 15 -6.62 -6.42 -5.13
N LEU A 16 -7.17 -5.20 -5.13
CA LEU A 16 -6.99 -4.25 -6.24
C LEU A 16 -5.66 -3.49 -6.15
N PHE A 17 -4.88 -3.72 -5.09
CA PHE A 17 -3.59 -3.09 -4.89
C PHE A 17 -2.50 -3.82 -5.66
N HIS A 18 -1.52 -3.07 -6.13
CA HIS A 18 -0.27 -3.65 -6.61
C HIS A 18 0.49 -4.27 -5.44
N GLN A 19 1.22 -5.35 -5.65
CA GLN A 19 1.97 -6.01 -4.58
C GLN A 19 3.44 -5.59 -4.59
N GLY A 20 4.01 -5.42 -3.40
CA GLY A 20 5.40 -5.03 -3.25
C GLY A 20 5.95 -5.33 -1.87
N ILE A 21 7.24 -5.07 -1.70
CA ILE A 21 7.95 -5.30 -0.44
C ILE A 21 8.53 -3.99 0.05
N ILE A 22 8.31 -3.64 1.32
CA ILE A 22 9.01 -2.51 1.94
C ILE A 22 10.49 -2.87 2.04
N THR A 23 11.35 -2.18 1.30
CA THR A 23 12.80 -2.48 1.32
C THR A 23 13.54 -1.67 2.35
N LYS A 24 13.13 -0.43 2.61
CA LYS A 24 13.77 0.47 3.58
C LYS A 24 12.78 1.42 4.22
N LEU A 25 13.01 1.73 5.50
CA LEU A 25 12.30 2.75 6.25
C LEU A 25 13.31 3.77 6.81
N PHE A 26 13.00 5.05 6.64
CA PHE A 26 13.82 6.15 7.16
C PHE A 26 12.97 7.05 8.06
N PRO A 27 12.71 6.65 9.32
CA PRO A 27 11.84 7.41 10.22
C PRO A 27 12.28 8.86 10.42
N THR A 28 13.59 9.10 10.54
CA THR A 28 14.14 10.46 10.68
C THR A 28 13.83 11.37 9.48
N ASN A 29 13.64 10.79 8.29
CA ASN A 29 13.37 11.51 7.05
C ASN A 29 11.89 11.43 6.63
N ASN A 30 11.02 10.86 7.47
CA ASN A 30 9.60 10.64 7.19
C ASN A 30 9.33 10.00 5.81
N MET A 31 10.10 8.97 5.47
CA MET A 31 9.97 8.29 4.18
C MET A 31 10.31 6.80 4.25
N GLY A 32 9.84 6.06 3.26
CA GLY A 32 10.20 4.66 3.03
C GLY A 32 10.24 4.34 1.54
N LEU A 33 10.70 3.13 1.23
CA LEU A 33 10.81 2.60 -0.13
C LEU A 33 10.03 1.29 -0.24
N VAL A 34 9.27 1.14 -1.32
CA VAL A 34 8.63 -0.12 -1.70
C VAL A 34 9.28 -0.60 -3.00
N ARG A 35 9.75 -1.85 -3.01
CA ARG A 35 10.13 -2.54 -4.25
C ARG A 35 8.88 -3.13 -4.89
N THR A 36 8.61 -2.67 -6.10
CA THR A 36 7.53 -3.16 -6.96
C THR A 36 7.87 -4.53 -7.55
N GLU A 37 6.87 -5.23 -8.10
CA GLU A 37 7.04 -6.48 -8.87
C GLU A 37 8.06 -6.35 -10.01
N SER A 38 8.18 -5.16 -10.61
CA SER A 38 9.17 -4.87 -11.67
C SER A 38 10.61 -4.72 -11.16
N GLY A 39 10.83 -4.78 -9.84
CA GLY A 39 12.11 -4.55 -9.19
C GLY A 39 12.46 -3.07 -8.96
N ARG A 40 11.63 -2.12 -9.44
CA ARG A 40 11.82 -0.69 -9.16
C ARG A 40 11.51 -0.35 -7.72
N GLU A 41 12.30 0.54 -7.13
CA GLU A 41 12.02 1.11 -5.82
C GLU A 41 11.27 2.43 -5.97
N VAL A 42 10.08 2.51 -5.38
CA VAL A 42 9.24 3.70 -5.38
C VAL A 42 9.12 4.23 -3.96
N PRO A 43 9.40 5.52 -3.73
CA PRO A 43 9.32 6.10 -2.40
C PRO A 43 7.89 6.48 -1.99
N PHE A 44 7.60 6.37 -0.69
CA PHE A 44 6.48 7.03 -0.01
C PHE A 44 6.99 7.99 1.06
N SER A 45 6.14 8.93 1.45
CA SER A 45 6.34 9.76 2.62
C SER A 45 5.34 9.37 3.71
N PHE A 46 5.81 9.28 4.95
CA PHE A 46 5.00 8.91 6.11
C PHE A 46 3.86 9.90 6.37
N GLU A 47 4.07 11.17 6.01
CA GLU A 47 3.09 12.24 6.19
C GLU A 47 1.93 12.16 5.19
N PHE A 48 2.18 11.61 4.00
CA PHE A 48 1.21 11.62 2.89
C PHE A 48 0.67 10.25 2.52
N VAL A 49 1.25 9.17 3.06
CA VAL A 49 0.80 7.81 2.77
C VAL A 49 -0.43 7.47 3.61
N ILE A 50 -1.46 6.93 2.97
CA ILE A 50 -2.64 6.40 3.64
C ILE A 50 -2.38 4.93 3.98
N LEU A 51 -2.45 4.59 5.26
CA LEU A 51 -2.29 3.21 5.74
C LEU A 51 -3.66 2.52 5.85
N LEU A 52 -3.75 1.32 5.30
CA LEU A 52 -4.92 0.47 5.31
C LEU A 52 -4.58 -0.90 5.92
N GLY A 53 -5.58 -1.55 6.52
CA GLY A 53 -5.39 -2.85 7.15
C GLY A 53 -4.80 -2.74 8.56
N GLU A 54 -3.85 -3.61 8.91
CA GLU A 54 -3.34 -3.75 10.29
C GLU A 54 -2.48 -2.57 10.74
N ALA A 55 -1.64 -2.03 9.86
CA ALA A 55 -0.84 -0.86 10.18
C ALA A 55 -1.73 0.39 10.27
N LYS A 56 -1.67 1.07 11.42
CA LYS A 56 -2.40 2.33 11.65
C LYS A 56 -1.49 3.55 11.65
N LYS A 57 -0.19 3.34 11.87
CA LYS A 57 0.83 4.38 11.87
C LYS A 57 2.10 3.90 11.15
N PRO A 58 2.93 4.81 10.61
CA PRO A 58 4.16 4.44 9.90
C PRO A 58 5.11 3.55 10.69
N ASN A 59 5.13 3.68 12.03
CA ASN A 59 5.96 2.86 12.90
C ASN A 59 5.50 1.39 13.01
N ASP A 60 4.30 1.05 12.52
CA ASP A 60 3.84 -0.34 12.46
C ASP A 60 4.42 -1.08 11.25
N LEU A 61 4.95 -0.34 10.27
CA LEU A 61 5.57 -0.91 9.07
C LEU A 61 6.93 -1.51 9.39
N ARG A 62 7.31 -2.56 8.64
CA ARG A 62 8.59 -3.25 8.80
C ARG A 62 9.30 -3.41 7.47
N GLU A 63 10.63 -3.35 7.50
CA GLU A 63 11.44 -3.74 6.34
C GLU A 63 11.28 -5.25 6.08
N GLY A 64 11.21 -5.62 4.81
CA GLY A 64 10.91 -6.98 4.36
C GLY A 64 9.42 -7.33 4.35
N GLN A 65 8.53 -6.42 4.76
CA GLN A 65 7.09 -6.66 4.81
C GLN A 65 6.46 -6.59 3.40
N GLU A 66 5.67 -7.61 3.07
CA GLU A 66 4.81 -7.61 1.88
C GLU A 66 3.60 -6.71 2.11
N VAL A 67 3.31 -5.87 1.12
CA VAL A 67 2.25 -4.87 1.19
C VAL A 67 1.56 -4.69 -0.16
N GLY A 68 0.28 -4.34 -0.10
CA GLY A 68 -0.43 -3.74 -1.22
C GLY A 68 -0.08 -2.26 -1.32
N TYR A 69 0.02 -1.71 -2.51
CA TYR A 69 0.25 -0.28 -2.72
C TYR A 69 -0.52 0.31 -3.91
N ASP A 70 -0.74 1.62 -3.83
CA ASP A 70 -1.19 2.47 -4.93
C ASP A 70 -0.15 3.53 -5.26
N LEU A 71 -0.08 3.91 -6.54
CA LEU A 71 0.77 4.98 -7.03
C LEU A 71 -0.04 6.26 -7.27
N GLY A 72 0.59 7.40 -7.04
CA GLY A 72 0.03 8.71 -7.38
C GLY A 72 1.10 9.70 -7.78
N TRP A 73 0.72 10.63 -8.65
CA TRP A 73 1.57 11.78 -9.00
C TRP A 73 1.54 12.80 -7.88
N THR A 74 2.74 13.24 -7.48
CA THR A 74 2.93 14.32 -6.50
C THR A 74 3.84 15.39 -7.10
N SER A 75 3.96 16.54 -6.43
CA SER A 75 4.95 17.57 -6.81
C SER A 75 6.40 17.06 -6.81
N LYS A 76 6.69 15.94 -6.14
CA LYS A 76 8.00 15.27 -6.09
C LYS A 76 8.08 14.03 -6.98
N GLY A 77 7.22 13.94 -7.99
CA GLY A 77 7.13 12.82 -8.94
C GLY A 77 6.17 11.71 -8.49
N LEU A 78 6.29 10.54 -9.13
CA LEU A 78 5.51 9.35 -8.81
C LEU A 78 5.87 8.84 -7.41
N ARG A 79 4.88 8.68 -6.54
CA ARG A 79 5.04 8.21 -5.16
C ARG A 79 4.02 7.13 -4.86
N ILE A 80 4.35 6.31 -3.88
CA ILE A 80 3.38 5.42 -3.24
C ILE A 80 2.49 6.29 -2.33
N THR A 81 1.18 6.25 -2.53
CA THR A 81 0.20 7.10 -1.83
C THR A 81 -0.69 6.32 -0.87
N LYS A 82 -0.86 5.01 -1.09
CA LYS A 82 -1.53 4.12 -0.15
C LYS A 82 -0.69 2.87 0.07
N ILE A 83 -0.72 2.35 1.28
CA ILE A 83 -0.13 1.07 1.66
C ILE A 83 -1.18 0.27 2.41
N LYS A 84 -1.44 -0.95 1.97
CA LYS A 84 -2.30 -1.92 2.63
C LYS A 84 -1.42 -3.00 3.26
N VAL A 85 -1.56 -3.17 4.57
CA VAL A 85 -0.92 -4.24 5.32
C VAL A 85 -1.95 -5.34 5.56
N TYR A 86 -1.59 -6.56 5.19
CA TYR A 86 -2.44 -7.74 5.37
C TYR A 86 -2.24 -8.36 6.77
N PRO A 87 -3.21 -9.16 7.25
CA PRO A 87 -3.09 -9.95 8.47
C PRO A 87 -2.01 -11.04 8.43
#